data_AF-A0A2V5XKB1-F1
#
_entry.id   AF-A0A2V5XKB1-F1
#
_cell.length_a   1.000
_cell.length_b   1.000
_cell.length_c   1.000
_cell.angle_alpha   90.00
_cell.angle_beta   90.00
_cell.angle_gamma   90.00
#
_symmetry.space_group_name_H-M   'P 1'
#
loop_
_entity.id
_entity.type
_entity.pdbx_description
1 polymer ?
#
loop_
_entity_poly.entity_id
_entity_poly.type
_entity_poly.pdbx_seq_one_letter_code
_entity_poly.pdbx_strand_id
1 'polypeptide(L)'
;MIRLDARSSCTSVLNSRMQRMTRKIFAELSRPIPRSLNWSHSKLIYAVQTPQRVTVMTGCRSYLIQPRFFDSSLWNYSTAPEGAFYMDDTWISGCLERRGVEKYVIPASNMMRTDIRQLGTMMLHDVPNRRRHNNKTVEFFSSSWSIFTSR
;
A
#
# COMPACT_ATOMS: atom_id res chain seq x y z
N MET A 1 -15.36 12.04 24.26
CA MET A 1 -14.48 11.22 25.13
C MET A 1 -15.22 9.94 25.46
N ILE A 2 -14.89 8.82 24.82
CA ILE A 2 -15.54 7.52 25.09
C ILE A 2 -14.49 6.62 25.74
N ARG A 3 -14.69 6.33 27.03
CA ARG A 3 -13.98 5.28 27.78
C ARG A 3 -14.73 3.97 27.55
N LEU A 4 -14.00 2.91 27.19
CA LEU A 4 -14.49 1.54 27.30
C LEU A 4 -13.75 0.88 28.46
N ASP A 5 -14.51 0.59 29.51
CA ASP A 5 -14.09 -0.18 30.67
C ASP A 5 -14.44 -1.65 30.40
N ALA A 6 -13.48 -2.55 30.60
CA ALA A 6 -13.68 -3.99 30.49
C ALA A 6 -12.72 -4.71 31.44
N ARG A 7 -13.04 -4.64 32.74
CA ARG A 7 -12.61 -5.69 33.68
C ARG A 7 -13.66 -6.79 33.66
N SER A 8 -13.29 -7.93 33.09
CA SER A 8 -13.82 -9.22 33.52
C SER A 8 -12.69 -10.23 33.49
N SER A 9 -12.44 -10.76 34.68
CA SER A 9 -11.31 -11.62 35.04
C SER A 9 -11.52 -13.02 34.50
N CYS A 10 -10.53 -13.55 33.78
CA CYS A 10 -10.30 -14.99 33.70
C CYS A 10 -8.81 -15.23 33.46
N THR A 11 -8.04 -15.18 34.55
CA THR A 11 -6.64 -15.58 34.60
C THR A 11 -6.56 -17.09 34.79
N SER A 12 -6.21 -17.84 33.75
CA SER A 12 -5.52 -19.12 33.92
C SER A 12 -4.75 -19.52 32.66
N VAL A 13 -3.43 -19.39 32.73
CA VAL A 13 -2.44 -20.30 32.13
C VAL A 13 -2.60 -20.58 30.62
N LEU A 14 -2.40 -19.56 29.79
CA LEU A 14 -2.03 -19.76 28.40
C LEU A 14 -0.57 -19.31 28.18
N ASN A 15 0.30 -20.29 28.43
CA ASN A 15 1.61 -20.52 27.82
C ASN A 15 2.41 -19.28 27.38
N SER A 16 3.50 -19.02 28.10
CA SER A 16 4.60 -18.12 27.71
C SER A 16 5.15 -18.36 26.29
N ARG A 17 4.91 -19.56 25.70
CA ARG A 17 5.19 -19.87 24.28
C ARG A 17 4.24 -19.20 23.28
N MET A 18 2.98 -18.92 23.64
CA MET A 18 2.03 -18.18 22.79
C MET A 18 2.23 -16.66 22.87
N GLN A 19 2.70 -16.15 24.00
CA GLN A 19 3.06 -14.73 24.15
C GLN A 19 4.31 -14.35 23.32
N ARG A 20 5.18 -15.32 23.01
CA ARG A 20 6.33 -15.12 22.12
C ARG A 20 5.94 -15.05 20.64
N MET A 21 4.73 -15.49 20.28
CA MET A 21 4.22 -15.48 18.90
C MET A 21 3.42 -14.21 18.56
N THR A 22 3.01 -13.43 19.56
CA THR A 22 2.11 -12.26 19.42
C THR A 22 2.82 -10.91 19.25
N ARG A 23 4.15 -10.87 19.17
CA ARG A 23 4.93 -9.64 18.93
C ARG A 23 5.50 -9.50 17.51
N LYS A 24 4.94 -10.19 16.53
CA LYS A 24 5.22 -9.84 15.14
C LYS A 24 4.01 -9.12 14.59
N ILE A 25 4.03 -7.79 14.75
CA ILE A 25 3.18 -6.88 13.98
C ILE A 25 3.50 -7.16 12.52
N PHE A 26 2.72 -8.03 11.91
CA PHE A 26 2.89 -8.38 10.53
C PHE A 26 1.94 -7.53 9.69
N ALA A 27 2.59 -6.58 9.02
CA ALA A 27 2.47 -6.31 7.60
C ALA A 27 1.76 -5.03 7.19
N GLU A 28 2.41 -4.34 6.24
CA GLU A 28 1.80 -3.56 5.18
C GLU A 28 2.89 -3.31 4.13
N LEU A 29 2.54 -3.46 2.85
CA LEU A 29 3.47 -3.36 1.75
C LEU A 29 3.39 -1.98 1.12
N SER A 30 4.43 -1.19 1.32
CA SER A 30 4.62 0.06 0.60
C SER A 30 5.97 0.09 -0.07
N ARG A 31 6.05 0.95 -1.09
CA ARG A 31 7.21 1.08 -1.94
C ARG A 31 7.58 2.56 -2.09
N PRO A 32 8.69 3.03 -1.48
CA PRO A 32 9.25 4.33 -1.84
C PRO A 32 9.70 4.31 -3.30
N ILE A 33 9.55 5.43 -4.00
CA ILE A 33 9.95 5.51 -5.41
C ILE A 33 11.49 5.44 -5.51
N PRO A 34 12.05 4.54 -6.32
CA PRO A 34 13.49 4.54 -6.56
C PRO A 34 13.88 5.78 -7.36
N ARG A 35 15.03 6.40 -7.06
CA ARG A 35 15.52 7.57 -7.81
C ARG A 35 15.74 7.28 -9.30
N SER A 36 16.01 6.03 -9.66
CA SER A 36 16.12 5.60 -11.05
C SER A 36 14.78 5.46 -11.77
N LEU A 37 13.64 5.66 -11.05
CA LEU A 37 12.26 5.45 -11.52
C LEU A 37 11.95 4.02 -12.01
N ASN A 38 12.92 3.11 -11.94
CA ASN A 38 12.76 1.71 -12.24
C ASN A 38 12.13 0.99 -11.05
N TRP A 39 10.85 0.63 -11.15
CA TRP A 39 10.05 -0.01 -10.11
C TRP A 39 10.66 -1.30 -9.57
N SER A 40 11.47 -2.02 -10.35
CA SER A 40 12.16 -3.23 -9.87
C SER A 40 13.19 -2.92 -8.78
N HIS A 41 13.67 -1.67 -8.68
CA HIS A 41 14.61 -1.24 -7.65
C HIS A 41 13.91 -0.76 -6.37
N SER A 42 12.58 -0.72 -6.35
CA SER A 42 11.84 -0.34 -5.15
C SER A 42 11.97 -1.41 -4.08
N LYS A 43 12.29 -0.97 -2.86
CA LYS A 43 12.29 -1.83 -1.66
C LYS A 43 10.87 -1.91 -1.09
N LEU A 44 10.47 -3.10 -0.64
CA LEU A 44 9.21 -3.28 0.07
C LEU A 44 9.45 -3.00 1.55
N ILE A 45 8.62 -2.15 2.14
CA ILE A 45 8.55 -1.97 3.59
C ILE A 45 7.59 -3.02 4.14
N TYR A 46 7.91 -3.60 5.29
CA TYR A 46 7.08 -4.56 6.01
C TYR A 46 7.12 -4.24 7.50
N ALA A 47 6.08 -4.67 8.24
CA ALA A 47 6.11 -4.80 9.70
C ALA A 47 6.55 -3.53 10.45
N VAL A 48 5.91 -2.40 10.16
CA VAL A 48 6.19 -1.14 10.85
C VAL A 48 5.69 -1.18 12.31
N GLN A 49 6.43 -0.53 13.22
CA GLN A 49 6.04 -0.40 14.64
C GLN A 49 5.33 0.93 14.94
N THR A 50 5.52 1.92 14.08
CA THR A 50 4.89 3.24 14.14
C THR A 50 4.42 3.62 12.74
N PRO A 51 3.44 4.54 12.59
CA PRO A 51 3.04 5.03 11.28
C PRO A 51 4.24 5.57 10.49
N GLN A 52 4.39 5.12 9.25
CA GLN A 52 5.46 5.55 8.34
C GLN A 52 4.84 6.18 7.11
N ARG A 53 5.33 7.36 6.70
CA ARG A 53 4.89 7.99 5.46
C ARG A 53 5.47 7.24 4.26
N VAL A 54 4.67 7.07 3.21
CA VAL A 54 5.02 6.27 2.04
C VAL A 54 4.58 6.93 0.74
N THR A 55 5.25 6.57 -0.37
CA THR A 55 4.92 7.11 -1.70
C THR A 55 3.89 6.27 -2.44
N VAL A 56 4.05 4.94 -2.47
CA VAL A 56 3.10 4.04 -3.12
C VAL A 56 2.53 3.05 -2.12
N MET A 57 1.20 2.99 -2.06
CA MET A 57 0.43 1.97 -1.36
C MET A 57 0.20 0.81 -2.34
N THR A 58 0.74 -0.38 -2.08
CA THR A 58 0.59 -1.50 -3.02
C THR A 58 -0.81 -2.13 -2.91
N GLY A 59 -1.40 -2.51 -4.04
CA GLY A 59 -2.76 -3.08 -4.11
C GLY A 59 -2.91 -4.48 -3.53
N CYS A 60 -1.83 -5.09 -3.02
CA CYS A 60 -1.87 -6.44 -2.45
C CYS A 60 -2.49 -6.49 -1.03
N ARG A 61 -2.94 -5.35 -0.50
CA ARG A 61 -3.54 -5.20 0.84
C ARG A 61 -4.61 -4.09 0.84
N SER A 62 -5.36 -3.99 1.94
CA SER A 62 -6.37 -2.95 2.11
C SER A 62 -5.72 -1.62 2.43
N TYR A 63 -6.38 -0.56 1.99
CA TYR A 63 -6.13 0.81 2.39
C TYR A 63 -7.46 1.43 2.83
N LEU A 64 -7.39 2.37 3.76
CA LEU A 64 -8.51 3.24 4.10
C LEU A 64 -8.27 4.60 3.47
N ILE A 65 -9.21 5.05 2.65
CA ILE A 65 -9.09 6.29 1.91
C ILE A 65 -10.37 7.12 1.97
N GLN A 66 -10.21 8.43 2.13
CA GLN A 66 -11.35 9.34 2.16
C GLN A 66 -11.74 9.73 0.73
N PRO A 67 -13.02 9.59 0.32
CA PRO A 67 -13.45 9.93 -1.04
C PRO A 67 -13.10 11.36 -1.46
N ARG A 68 -13.08 12.32 -0.51
CA ARG A 68 -12.74 13.73 -0.77
C ARG A 68 -11.34 13.97 -1.32
N PHE A 69 -10.45 12.97 -1.29
CA PHE A 69 -9.13 13.09 -1.91
C PHE A 69 -9.17 12.95 -3.43
N PHE A 70 -10.29 12.47 -3.99
CA PHE A 70 -10.46 12.26 -5.41
C PHE A 70 -11.50 13.20 -6.02
N ASP A 71 -11.33 13.47 -7.31
CA ASP A 71 -12.38 13.98 -8.19
C ASP A 71 -12.32 13.21 -9.52
N SER A 72 -12.99 13.72 -10.55
CA SER A 72 -13.05 13.12 -11.89
C SER A 72 -11.68 12.88 -12.53
N SER A 73 -10.61 13.56 -12.11
CA SER A 73 -9.26 13.35 -12.63
C SER A 73 -8.74 11.94 -12.39
N LEU A 74 -9.25 11.24 -11.36
CA LEU A 74 -8.88 9.84 -11.08
C LEU A 74 -9.18 8.92 -12.27
N TRP A 75 -10.25 9.22 -13.02
CA TRP A 75 -10.72 8.43 -14.15
C TRP A 75 -10.22 8.96 -15.50
N ASN A 76 -9.44 10.04 -15.50
CA ASN A 76 -8.94 10.65 -16.73
C ASN A 76 -7.60 10.01 -17.14
N TYR A 77 -7.66 9.04 -18.04
CA TYR A 77 -6.49 8.37 -18.61
C TYR A 77 -6.01 8.98 -19.95
N SER A 78 -6.55 10.12 -20.40
CA SER A 78 -6.26 10.68 -21.73
C SER A 78 -4.78 10.96 -22.00
N THR A 79 -4.02 11.32 -20.96
CA THR A 79 -2.57 11.54 -21.03
C THR A 79 -1.78 10.43 -20.33
N ALA A 80 -2.45 9.38 -19.85
CA ALA A 80 -1.82 8.34 -19.07
C ALA A 80 -0.99 7.42 -19.98
N PRO A 81 0.11 6.84 -19.47
CA PRO A 81 0.76 5.73 -20.15
C PRO A 81 -0.23 4.58 -20.40
N GLU A 82 -0.10 3.92 -21.54
CA GLU A 82 -0.96 2.79 -21.97
C GLU A 82 -1.23 1.75 -20.87
N GLY A 83 -0.22 1.45 -20.04
CA GLY A 83 -0.34 0.45 -18.98
C GLY A 83 -0.87 0.96 -17.65
N ALA A 84 -1.16 2.25 -17.50
CA ALA A 84 -1.57 2.84 -16.23
C ALA A 84 -2.89 2.26 -15.71
N PHE A 85 -3.79 1.86 -16.61
CA PHE A 85 -5.04 1.19 -16.26
C PHE A 85 -4.82 -0.10 -15.45
N TYR A 86 -3.73 -0.84 -15.74
CA TYR A 86 -3.39 -2.08 -15.05
C TYR A 86 -2.56 -1.87 -13.77
N MET A 87 -2.01 -0.67 -13.57
CA MET A 87 -1.11 -0.33 -12.46
C MET A 87 -1.86 0.60 -11.50
N ASP A 88 -3.00 0.14 -11.00
CA ASP A 88 -3.95 0.89 -10.18
C ASP A 88 -3.32 1.44 -8.90
N ASP A 89 -2.49 0.65 -8.23
CA ASP A 89 -1.78 1.01 -7.02
C ASP A 89 -0.89 2.26 -7.19
N THR A 90 -0.16 2.30 -8.29
CA THR A 90 0.75 3.38 -8.68
C THR A 90 -0.04 4.57 -9.20
N TRP A 91 -1.08 4.33 -10.00
CA TRP A 91 -1.95 5.38 -10.52
C TRP A 91 -2.65 6.16 -9.40
N ILE A 92 -3.34 5.44 -8.51
CA ILE A 92 -4.01 6.03 -7.34
C ILE A 92 -3.02 6.79 -6.48
N SER A 93 -1.86 6.18 -6.18
CA SER A 93 -0.82 6.83 -5.36
C SER A 93 -0.28 8.11 -6.00
N GLY A 94 -0.10 8.13 -7.33
CA GLY A 94 0.33 9.30 -8.09
C GLY A 94 -0.71 10.41 -8.13
N CYS A 95 -1.98 10.08 -8.31
CA CYS A 95 -3.08 11.04 -8.21
C CYS A 95 -3.15 11.70 -6.83
N LEU A 96 -2.88 10.94 -5.76
CA LEU A 96 -2.82 11.46 -4.39
C LEU A 96 -1.60 12.37 -4.19
N GLU A 97 -0.43 12.01 -4.72
CA GLU A 97 0.78 12.85 -4.65
C GLU A 97 0.62 14.18 -5.37
N ARG A 98 0.02 14.20 -6.56
CA ARG A 98 -0.29 15.45 -7.29
C ARG A 98 -1.15 16.43 -6.48
N ARG A 99 -1.91 15.92 -5.51
CA ARG A 99 -2.78 16.70 -4.62
C ARG A 99 -2.15 16.98 -3.26
N GLY A 100 -0.91 16.57 -3.04
CA GLY A 100 -0.23 16.70 -1.75
C GLY A 100 -0.85 15.83 -0.65
N VAL A 101 -1.56 14.76 -0.99
CA VAL A 101 -2.17 13.86 0.00
C VAL A 101 -1.11 12.89 0.52
N GLU A 102 -0.79 13.02 1.81
CA GLU A 102 0.13 12.13 2.49
C GLU A 102 -0.50 10.74 2.70
N LYS A 103 0.32 9.71 2.58
CA LYS A 103 -0.08 8.31 2.73
C LYS A 103 0.77 7.69 3.82
N TYR A 104 0.15 6.87 4.66
CA TYR A 104 0.81 6.23 5.78
C TYR A 104 0.56 4.73 5.76
N VAL A 105 1.61 3.98 6.05
CA VAL A 105 1.52 2.58 6.47
C VAL A 105 1.45 2.57 7.99
N ILE A 106 0.47 1.85 8.54
CA ILE A 106 0.20 1.80 9.97
C ILE A 106 0.41 0.38 10.53
N PRO A 107 0.84 0.25 11.80
CA PRO A 107 0.94 -1.06 12.43
C PRO A 107 -0.43 -1.77 12.48
N ALA A 108 -0.51 -2.98 11.92
CA ALA A 108 -1.69 -3.83 12.00
C ALA A 108 -1.38 -5.15 12.71
N SER A 109 -2.29 -5.59 13.58
CA SER A 109 -2.11 -6.77 14.44
C SER A 109 -2.46 -8.10 13.76
N ASN A 110 -3.22 -8.06 12.66
CA ASN A 110 -3.72 -9.26 11.99
C ASN A 110 -3.40 -9.24 10.49
N MET A 111 -3.06 -10.42 9.97
CA MET A 111 -2.98 -10.62 8.53
C MET A 111 -4.38 -10.51 7.93
N MET A 112 -4.50 -9.69 6.90
CA MET A 112 -5.73 -9.52 6.17
C MET A 112 -6.17 -10.83 5.53
N ARG A 113 -7.47 -11.15 5.59
CA ARG A 113 -8.01 -12.32 4.89
C ARG A 113 -8.01 -12.02 3.39
N THR A 114 -7.30 -12.83 2.61
CA THR A 114 -7.42 -12.83 1.15
C THR A 114 -8.83 -13.30 0.79
N ASP A 115 -9.52 -12.55 -0.07
CA ASP A 115 -10.83 -12.95 -0.56
C ASP A 115 -10.67 -14.01 -1.67
N ILE A 116 -11.35 -15.15 -1.52
CA ILE A 116 -11.36 -16.26 -2.49
C ILE A 116 -11.97 -15.80 -3.83
N ARG A 117 -12.75 -14.69 -3.82
CA ARG A 117 -13.41 -14.10 -4.99
C ARG A 117 -12.46 -13.56 -6.08
N GLN A 118 -11.15 -13.53 -5.85
CA GLN A 118 -10.16 -13.17 -6.88
C GLN A 118 -9.84 -14.33 -7.86
N LEU A 119 -10.34 -15.54 -7.60
CA LEU A 119 -10.17 -16.67 -8.53
C LEU A 119 -10.93 -16.40 -9.84
N GLY A 120 -10.20 -16.44 -10.96
CA GLY A 120 -10.76 -16.23 -12.31
C GLY A 120 -10.76 -14.77 -12.79
N THR A 121 -10.31 -13.82 -11.96
CA THR A 121 -10.03 -12.45 -12.43
C THR A 121 -8.60 -12.37 -12.98
N MET A 122 -8.38 -11.46 -13.95
CA MET A 122 -7.06 -11.16 -14.49
C MET A 122 -6.07 -10.86 -13.36
N MET A 123 -4.96 -11.60 -13.35
CA MET A 123 -3.90 -11.49 -12.37
C MET A 123 -2.75 -10.63 -12.88
N LEU A 124 -1.90 -10.19 -11.96
CA LEU A 124 -0.72 -9.39 -12.28
C LEU A 124 0.24 -10.06 -13.29
N HIS A 125 0.23 -11.40 -13.38
CA HIS A 125 1.07 -12.14 -14.34
C HIS A 125 0.47 -12.21 -15.75
N ASP A 126 -0.82 -11.91 -15.91
CA ASP A 126 -1.51 -11.90 -17.20
C ASP A 126 -1.25 -10.62 -17.99
N VAL A 127 -0.76 -9.55 -17.32
CA VAL A 127 -0.47 -8.26 -17.96
C VAL A 127 0.84 -8.36 -18.75
N PRO A 128 0.80 -8.28 -20.10
CA PRO A 128 2.00 -8.31 -20.92
C PRO A 128 2.91 -7.13 -20.57
N ASN A 129 4.23 -7.29 -20.68
CA ASN A 129 5.18 -6.20 -20.44
C ASN A 129 5.00 -5.43 -19.11
N ARG A 130 4.45 -6.08 -18.07
CA ARG A 130 4.15 -5.49 -16.75
C ARG A 130 5.22 -4.56 -16.19
N ARG A 131 6.50 -4.95 -16.31
CA ARG A 131 7.63 -4.15 -15.80
C ARG A 131 7.74 -2.80 -16.50
N ARG A 132 7.58 -2.79 -17.83
CA ARG A 132 7.58 -1.58 -18.65
C ARG A 132 6.42 -0.67 -18.28
N HIS A 133 5.23 -1.24 -18.10
CA HIS A 133 4.04 -0.48 -17.70
C HIS A 133 4.21 0.16 -16.32
N ASN A 134 4.69 -0.58 -15.32
CA ASN A 134 5.02 -0.01 -14.00
C ASN A 134 5.98 1.17 -14.10
N ASN A 135 7.10 1.00 -14.82
CA ASN A 135 8.12 2.04 -14.93
C ASN A 135 7.57 3.30 -15.61
N LYS A 136 6.79 3.15 -16.69
CA LYS A 136 6.16 4.29 -17.37
C LYS A 136 5.15 5.02 -16.47
N THR A 137 4.36 4.30 -15.68
CA THR A 137 3.41 4.92 -14.74
C THR A 137 4.15 5.66 -13.63
N VAL A 138 5.24 5.09 -13.09
CA VAL A 138 6.11 5.78 -12.13
C VAL A 138 6.73 7.04 -12.74
N GLU A 139 7.23 6.96 -13.98
CA GLU A 139 7.83 8.09 -14.68
C GLU A 139 6.83 9.22 -14.97
N PHE A 140 5.59 8.88 -15.30
CA PHE A 140 4.51 9.85 -15.55
C PHE A 140 4.21 10.77 -14.35
N PHE A 141 4.46 10.30 -13.13
CA PHE A 141 4.31 11.07 -11.90
C PHE A 141 5.65 11.55 -11.33
N SER A 142 6.75 11.48 -12.09
CA SER A 142 8.11 11.82 -11.64
C SER A 142 8.23 13.18 -10.96
N SER A 143 7.53 14.20 -11.46
CA SER A 143 7.50 15.56 -10.89
C SER A 143 6.66 15.68 -9.61
N SER A 144 5.85 14.68 -9.29
CA SER A 144 4.91 14.70 -8.16
C SER A 144 5.45 13.96 -6.94
N TRP A 145 6.33 12.97 -7.12
CA TRP A 145 6.79 12.12 -6.03
C TRP A 145 7.59 12.87 -4.97
N SER A 146 7.14 12.82 -3.71
CA SER A 146 7.82 13.51 -2.61
C SER A 146 8.85 12.67 -1.85
N ILE A 147 8.74 11.34 -1.86
CA ILE A 147 9.63 10.42 -1.10
C ILE A 147 10.33 9.47 -2.06
N PHE A 148 11.65 9.45 -1.98
CA PHE A 148 12.52 8.56 -2.74
C PHE A 148 13.30 7.63 -1.82
N THR A 149 13.71 6.47 -2.32
CA THR A 149 14.68 5.61 -1.63
C THR A 149 15.97 6.40 -1.34
N SER A 150 16.55 6.18 -0.15
CA SER A 150 17.92 6.63 0.12
C SER A 150 18.89 6.04 -0.90
N ARG A 151 20.02 6.74 -1.14
CA ARG A 151 21.12 6.22 -1.94
C ARG A 151 21.69 4.94 -1.32
#